data_AF-A0A973FV18-F1
#
_entry.id   AF-A0A973FV18-F1
#
_cell.length_a   1.000
_cell.length_b   1.000
_cell.length_c   1.000
_cell.angle_alpha   90.00
_cell.angle_beta   90.00
_cell.angle_gamma   90.00
#
_symmetry.space_group_name_H-M   'P 1'
#
loop_
_entity.id
_entity.type
_entity.pdbx_description
1 polymer ?
#
loop_
_entity_poly.entity_id
_entity_poly.type
_entity_poly.pdbx_seq_one_letter_code
_entity_poly.pdbx_strand_id
1 'polypeptide(L)'
;MLEEKLDLRIQQLAQKGISKEKAQSNPLVKNLKAKIRETNTRIRAVEKIEKLNEDLAQAKILKLTAPAKKEGEEGKESKSKKKAAAPANEAKKKQAGGDASNKAGKKKQASAK
;
A
#
# COMPACT_ATOMS: atom_id res chain seq x y z
N MET A 1 17.52 18.85 -16.19
CA MET A 1 17.07 18.22 -14.91
C MET A 1 16.22 19.18 -14.06
N LEU A 2 15.52 18.71 -13.02
CA LEU A 2 14.79 19.59 -12.08
C LEU A 2 15.74 20.38 -11.17
N GLU A 3 16.89 19.79 -10.78
CA GLU A 3 17.93 20.52 -10.03
C GLU A 3 18.48 21.71 -10.85
N GLU A 4 18.85 21.49 -12.11
CA GLU A 4 19.34 22.57 -13.00
C GLU A 4 18.34 23.74 -13.10
N LYS A 5 17.04 23.45 -13.18
CA LYS A 5 15.99 24.48 -13.20
C LYS A 5 15.91 25.24 -11.87
N LEU A 6 16.09 24.56 -10.75
CA LEU A 6 16.15 25.17 -9.43
C LEU A 6 17.37 26.09 -9.33
N ASP A 7 18.54 25.64 -9.77
CA ASP A 7 19.78 26.40 -9.70
C ASP A 7 19.74 27.64 -10.60
N LEU A 8 19.29 27.48 -11.85
CA LEU A 8 19.09 28.60 -12.76
C LEU A 8 18.12 29.63 -12.17
N ARG A 9 17.05 29.18 -11.51
CA ARG A 9 16.11 30.10 -10.85
C ARG A 9 16.75 30.84 -9.68
N ILE A 10 17.54 30.15 -8.86
CA ILE A 10 18.26 30.78 -7.73
C ILE A 10 19.26 31.82 -8.25
N GLN A 11 19.99 31.51 -9.32
CA GLN A 11 20.92 32.46 -9.97
C GLN A 11 20.18 33.70 -10.51
N GLN A 12 19.05 33.51 -11.19
CA GLN A 12 18.22 34.63 -11.66
C GLN A 12 17.70 35.51 -10.51
N LEU A 13 17.33 34.91 -9.37
CA LEU A 13 16.88 35.66 -8.20
C LEU A 13 18.04 36.44 -7.57
N ALA A 14 19.23 35.84 -7.51
CA ALA A 14 20.43 36.51 -7.02
C ALA A 14 20.84 37.70 -7.92
N GLN A 15 20.77 37.54 -9.25
CA GLN A 15 21.00 38.63 -10.22
C GLN A 15 20.00 39.79 -10.04
N LYS A 16 18.79 39.50 -9.58
CA LYS A 16 17.76 40.51 -9.26
C LYS A 16 17.93 41.13 -7.86
N GLY A 17 19.03 40.85 -7.17
CA GLY A 17 19.32 41.36 -5.83
C GLY A 17 18.46 40.73 -4.73
N ILE A 18 17.78 39.61 -5.00
CA ILE A 18 16.97 38.94 -3.99
C ILE A 18 17.89 38.11 -3.10
N SER A 19 17.88 38.41 -1.79
CA SER A 19 18.67 37.66 -0.80
C SER A 19 18.28 36.17 -0.79
N LYS A 20 19.23 35.31 -0.41
CA LYS A 20 19.01 33.85 -0.36
C LYS A 20 17.77 33.47 0.45
N GLU A 21 17.55 34.14 1.59
CA GLU A 21 16.38 33.93 2.47
C GLU A 21 15.05 34.22 1.76
N LYS A 22 14.98 35.35 1.03
CA LYS A 22 13.80 35.71 0.24
C LYS A 22 13.63 34.78 -0.97
N ALA A 23 14.73 34.30 -1.56
CA ALA A 23 14.70 33.32 -2.64
C ALA A 23 14.13 31.97 -2.17
N GLN A 24 14.43 31.53 -0.94
CA GLN A 24 13.80 30.32 -0.35
C GLN A 24 12.28 30.46 -0.20
N SER A 25 11.81 31.68 0.05
CA SER A 25 10.39 31.98 0.18
C SER A 25 9.64 32.00 -1.16
N ASN A 26 10.36 32.06 -2.28
CA ASN A 26 9.78 32.13 -3.62
C ASN A 26 8.93 30.87 -3.94
N PRO A 27 7.68 31.03 -4.42
CA PRO A 27 6.79 29.90 -4.70
C PRO A 27 7.38 28.90 -5.71
N LEU A 28 8.08 29.38 -6.74
CA LEU A 28 8.66 28.50 -7.75
C LEU A 28 9.82 27.67 -7.18
N VAL A 29 10.66 28.26 -6.33
CA VAL A 29 11.76 27.57 -5.64
C VAL A 29 11.20 26.49 -4.71
N LYS A 30 10.13 26.80 -3.96
CA LYS A 30 9.45 25.83 -3.09
C LYS A 30 8.87 24.66 -3.89
N ASN A 31 8.19 24.95 -5.00
CA ASN A 31 7.57 23.92 -5.84
C ASN A 31 8.62 23.02 -6.50
N LEU A 32 9.72 23.58 -7.01
CA LEU A 32 10.81 22.79 -7.59
C LEU A 32 11.45 21.88 -6.55
N LYS A 33 11.73 22.39 -5.34
CA LYS A 33 12.23 21.57 -4.23
C LYS A 33 11.26 20.46 -3.82
N ALA A 34 9.96 20.76 -3.77
CA ALA A 34 8.94 19.77 -3.47
C ALA A 34 8.94 18.63 -4.50
N LYS A 35 8.97 18.97 -5.79
CA LYS A 35 9.03 17.98 -6.88
C LYS A 35 10.30 17.13 -6.83
N ILE A 36 11.46 17.73 -6.54
CA ILE A 36 12.71 16.97 -6.38
C ILE A 36 12.58 15.95 -5.25
N ARG A 37 12.04 16.35 -4.09
CA ARG A 37 11.82 15.43 -2.95
C ARG A 37 10.84 14.30 -3.30
N GLU A 38 9.77 14.63 -3.99
CA GLU A 38 8.76 13.66 -4.43
C GLU A 38 9.39 12.62 -5.37
N THR A 39 10.12 13.07 -6.39
CA THR A 39 10.85 12.20 -7.32
C THR A 39 11.85 11.32 -6.59
N ASN A 40 12.67 11.89 -5.70
CA ASN A 40 13.65 11.11 -4.93
C ASN A 40 12.98 10.07 -4.01
N THR A 41 11.79 10.37 -3.49
CA THR A 41 11.01 9.41 -2.69
C THR A 41 10.51 8.27 -3.57
N ARG A 42 10.05 8.56 -4.79
CA ARG A 42 9.65 7.53 -5.76
C ARG A 42 10.82 6.65 -6.16
N ILE A 43 11.98 7.25 -6.49
CA ILE A 43 13.20 6.51 -6.84
C ILE A 43 13.56 5.54 -5.70
N ARG A 44 13.61 6.02 -4.46
CA ARG A 44 13.89 5.17 -3.28
C ARG A 44 12.88 4.04 -3.09
N ALA A 45 11.62 4.25 -3.46
CA ALA A 45 10.61 3.19 -3.38
C ALA A 45 10.86 2.11 -4.45
N VAL A 46 11.22 2.52 -5.67
CA VAL A 46 11.62 1.61 -6.75
C VAL A 46 12.87 0.82 -6.36
N GLU A 47 13.91 1.48 -5.86
CA GLU A 47 15.15 0.81 -5.40
C GLU A 47 14.89 -0.27 -4.34
N LYS A 48 13.91 -0.04 -3.44
CA LYS A 48 13.52 -1.06 -2.44
C LYS A 48 12.86 -2.27 -3.09
N ILE A 49 12.00 -2.05 -4.08
CA ILE A 49 11.33 -3.12 -4.82
C ILE A 49 12.34 -3.91 -5.64
N GLU A 50 13.28 -3.23 -6.29
CA GLU A 50 14.38 -3.86 -7.05
C GLU A 50 15.19 -4.80 -6.16
N LYS A 51 15.61 -4.35 -4.97
CA LYS A 51 16.31 -5.20 -4.00
C LYS A 51 15.52 -6.44 -3.60
N LEU A 52 14.23 -6.28 -3.29
CA LEU A 52 13.37 -7.43 -2.97
C LEU A 52 13.25 -8.41 -4.14
N ASN A 53 13.17 -7.90 -5.37
CA ASN A 53 13.12 -8.74 -6.57
C ASN A 53 14.45 -9.47 -6.82
N GLU A 54 15.58 -8.82 -6.61
CA GLU A 54 16.91 -9.42 -6.67
C GLU A 54 17.06 -10.53 -5.63
N ASP A 55 16.66 -10.28 -4.38
CA ASP A 55 16.69 -11.28 -3.31
C ASP A 55 15.79 -12.48 -3.64
N LEU A 56 14.58 -12.25 -4.16
CA LEU A 56 13.68 -13.31 -4.60
C LEU A 56 14.23 -14.10 -5.80
N ALA A 57 14.90 -13.43 -6.74
CA ALA A 57 15.54 -14.07 -7.88
C ALA A 57 16.69 -14.96 -7.42
N GLN A 58 17.55 -14.47 -6.52
CA GLN A 58 18.63 -15.26 -5.92
C GLN A 58 18.08 -16.44 -5.13
N ALA A 59 17.03 -16.25 -4.32
CA ALA A 59 16.39 -17.33 -3.59
C ALA A 59 15.77 -18.39 -4.51
N LYS A 60 15.20 -18.00 -5.65
CA LYS A 60 14.70 -18.95 -6.67
C LYS A 60 15.85 -19.72 -7.31
N ILE A 61 16.95 -19.05 -7.67
CA ILE A 61 18.14 -19.72 -8.21
C ILE A 61 18.67 -20.74 -7.22
N LEU A 62 18.87 -20.36 -5.95
CA LEU A 62 19.34 -21.26 -4.90
C LEU A 62 18.41 -22.46 -4.67
N LYS A 63 17.10 -22.28 -4.73
CA LYS A 63 16.14 -23.39 -4.62
C LYS A 63 16.18 -24.34 -5.83
N LEU A 64 16.44 -23.82 -7.02
CA LEU A 64 16.52 -24.63 -8.25
C LEU A 64 17.87 -25.33 -8.40
N THR A 65 18.95 -24.77 -7.85
CA THR A 65 20.28 -25.40 -7.83
C THR A 65 20.54 -26.23 -6.58
N ALA A 66 19.69 -26.15 -5.55
CA ALA A 66 19.75 -27.04 -4.40
C ALA A 66 19.50 -28.49 -4.87
N PRO A 67 20.43 -29.43 -4.59
CA PRO A 67 20.24 -30.82 -4.95
C PRO A 67 19.00 -31.35 -4.22
N ALA A 68 18.12 -32.02 -4.95
CA ALA A 68 16.94 -32.69 -4.41
C ALA A 68 17.37 -33.64 -3.28
N LYS A 69 17.17 -33.23 -2.03
CA LYS A 69 17.24 -34.16 -0.91
C LYS A 69 16.10 -35.14 -1.10
N LYS A 70 16.46 -36.38 -1.41
CA LYS A 70 15.55 -37.52 -1.45
C LYS A 70 14.88 -37.63 -0.08
N GLU A 71 13.64 -37.19 0.04
CA GLU A 71 12.76 -37.63 1.11
C GLU A 71 12.30 -39.05 0.76
N GLY A 72 13.03 -40.03 1.29
CA GLY A 72 12.70 -41.44 1.22
C GLY A 72 12.68 -42.02 2.63
N GLU A 73 11.49 -42.48 3.02
CA GLU A 73 11.18 -43.53 4.00
C GLU A 73 11.65 -43.37 5.46
N GLU A 74 10.69 -43.09 6.36
CA GLU A 74 10.47 -43.91 7.56
C GLU A 74 9.06 -43.66 8.14
N GLY A 75 8.26 -44.73 8.26
CA GLY A 75 7.20 -44.80 9.28
C GLY A 75 5.72 -44.76 8.85
N LYS A 76 5.27 -45.70 8.00
CA LYS A 76 3.89 -46.23 8.13
C LYS A 76 3.86 -47.14 9.36
N GLU A 77 3.13 -46.79 10.41
CA GLU A 77 2.24 -47.71 11.17
C GLU A 77 1.68 -47.08 12.46
N SER A 78 0.38 -46.85 12.48
CA SER A 78 -0.51 -47.30 13.57
C SER A 78 -1.94 -46.86 13.31
N LYS A 79 -2.63 -47.61 12.44
CA LYS A 79 -4.08 -47.77 12.56
C LYS A 79 -4.34 -48.60 13.82
N SER A 80 -5.07 -48.08 14.80
CA SER A 80 -6.05 -48.88 15.54
C SER A 80 -6.97 -48.04 16.43
N LYS A 81 -8.25 -48.01 16.02
CA LYS A 81 -9.48 -48.19 16.83
C LYS A 81 -9.78 -47.05 17.83
N LYS A 82 -10.99 -46.49 17.96
CA LYS A 82 -12.33 -47.05 17.72
C LYS A 82 -13.37 -45.92 17.75
N LYS A 83 -14.41 -46.10 16.94
CA LYS A 83 -15.67 -45.36 16.82
C LYS A 83 -16.36 -45.04 18.15
N ALA A 84 -17.04 -43.89 18.22
CA ALA A 84 -18.47 -43.73 18.57
C ALA A 84 -18.85 -42.24 18.37
N ALA A 85 -19.54 -41.89 17.29
CA ALA A 85 -21.01 -41.84 17.16
C ALA A 85 -21.55 -40.42 17.45
N ALA A 86 -22.00 -39.76 16.37
CA ALA A 86 -22.88 -38.58 16.38
C ALA A 86 -24.24 -38.94 17.05
N PRO A 87 -25.09 -37.97 17.46
CA PRO A 87 -25.93 -37.29 16.46
C PRO A 87 -26.34 -35.82 16.77
N ALA A 88 -26.80 -35.21 15.68
CA ALA A 88 -27.67 -34.04 15.51
C ALA A 88 -28.47 -33.51 16.71
N ASN A 89 -28.59 -32.18 16.76
CA ASN A 89 -29.79 -31.53 17.27
C ASN A 89 -30.14 -30.31 16.39
N GLU A 90 -30.82 -30.58 15.27
CA GLU A 90 -31.73 -29.63 14.65
C GLU A 90 -33.04 -29.64 15.44
N ALA A 91 -33.48 -28.51 15.98
CA ALA A 91 -34.89 -28.09 15.93
C ALA A 91 -35.15 -26.74 16.60
N LYS A 92 -35.55 -25.78 15.75
CA LYS A 92 -36.69 -24.85 15.92
C LYS A 92 -36.66 -23.85 17.09
N LYS A 93 -36.56 -22.55 16.74
CA LYS A 93 -37.78 -21.72 16.57
C LYS A 93 -37.48 -20.42 15.81
N LYS A 94 -38.29 -20.21 14.76
CA LYS A 94 -38.48 -18.95 14.04
C LYS A 94 -39.18 -17.93 14.96
N GLN A 95 -38.85 -16.65 14.81
CA GLN A 95 -39.75 -15.48 14.66
C GLN A 95 -38.85 -14.24 14.52
N ALA A 96 -38.83 -13.58 13.36
CA ALA A 96 -39.77 -12.52 12.95
C ALA A 96 -39.64 -11.29 13.86
N GLY A 97 -39.39 -10.07 13.38
CA GLY A 97 -39.33 -9.54 12.04
C GLY A 97 -39.29 -8.01 12.10
N GLY A 98 -39.27 -7.37 10.93
CA GLY A 98 -39.56 -5.95 10.72
C GLY A 98 -38.45 -4.99 11.15
N ASP A 99 -38.18 -3.88 10.46
CA ASP A 99 -39.04 -3.22 9.50
C ASP A 99 -38.20 -2.31 8.60
N ALA A 100 -38.51 -2.37 7.31
CA ALA A 100 -38.07 -1.42 6.33
C ALA A 100 -39.01 -0.20 6.39
N SER A 101 -38.64 0.86 7.10
CA SER A 101 -39.32 2.15 6.95
C SER A 101 -38.62 3.02 5.90
N ASN A 102 -39.16 2.83 4.71
CA ASN A 102 -39.05 3.53 3.44
C ASN A 102 -39.29 5.07 3.55
N LYS A 103 -38.70 5.80 2.60
CA LYS A 103 -39.21 7.01 1.91
C LYS A 103 -39.96 8.13 2.67
N ALA A 104 -39.39 9.34 2.46
CA ALA A 104 -40.04 10.55 1.91
C ALA A 104 -40.97 11.43 2.78
N GLY A 105 -40.62 12.73 2.80
CA GLY A 105 -41.48 13.87 3.15
C GLY A 105 -40.65 15.04 3.69
N LYS A 106 -40.13 15.99 2.88
CA LYS A 106 -40.77 17.16 2.23
C LYS A 106 -41.25 18.26 3.21
N LYS A 107 -40.72 19.48 3.01
CA LYS A 107 -41.03 20.84 3.53
C LYS A 107 -39.92 21.38 4.47
N LYS A 108 -39.40 22.60 4.35
CA LYS A 108 -39.64 23.73 3.43
C LYS A 108 -38.44 24.70 3.54
N GLN A 109 -38.04 25.23 2.39
CA GLN A 109 -37.54 26.59 2.13
C GLN A 109 -37.29 27.55 3.30
N ALA A 110 -36.11 28.19 3.29
CA ALA A 110 -36.01 29.64 3.11
C ALA A 110 -34.60 30.04 2.62
N SER A 111 -34.42 30.02 1.30
CA SER A 111 -33.60 31.01 0.60
C SER A 111 -34.56 31.87 -0.22
N ALA A 112 -34.50 33.20 -0.06
CA ALA A 112 -34.67 34.21 -1.10
C ALA A 112 -35.07 35.57 -0.50
N LYS A 113 -34.28 36.57 -0.92
CA LYS A 113 -34.55 38.02 -1.01
C LYS A 113 -34.47 38.86 0.27
#